data_AF-A0A382SGH1-F1
#
_entry.id   AF-A0A382SGH1-F1
#
_cell.length_a   1.000
_cell.length_b   1.000
_cell.length_c   1.000
_cell.angle_alpha   90.00
_cell.angle_beta   90.00
_cell.angle_gamma   90.00
#
_symmetry.space_group_name_H-M   'P 1'
#
loop_
_entity.id
_entity.type
_entity.pdbx_description
1 polymer ?
#
loop_
_entity_poly.entity_id
_entity_poly.type
_entity_poly.pdbx_seq_one_letter_code
_entity_poly.pdbx_strand_id
1 'polypeptide(L)'
;EGGILKNSDGKRFMFEYIPDAFAAETSDSEEEASRWLKGDPEARRPPELLTRDVVAKAIRSERIAGRGSPHGGAFLDIASQRDAEYIKKKLPSMYHQFMKLGNLDITSTPMEVGPTCHYVMGGVRVEPETAMTTVKGLFAAGEVAGGLHGANRLGGNSLTDLLVFGARAGFHSAKYSKEIAEALNPSEDLLKKMERFSLEPFDPERTENPYSVMADLQETMEINAGIVRTKDEMEKGLELLQDLKNRGEKVRVEGNRQYNPAWHYALDLKNLLCVAEAITLAALNREESRGGHTREDFPESSESFQNVNSF
;
A
#
# COMPACT_ATOMS: atom_id res chain seq x y z
N GLU A 1 11.60 -16.39 -12.79
CA GLU A 1 11.27 -16.52 -14.23
C GLU A 1 12.12 -15.66 -15.17
N GLY A 2 12.54 -14.45 -14.76
CA GLY A 2 13.52 -13.65 -15.51
C GLY A 2 12.96 -12.45 -16.27
N GLY A 3 11.84 -11.86 -15.83
CA GLY A 3 11.43 -10.56 -16.37
C GLY A 3 12.44 -9.47 -16.01
N ILE A 4 12.71 -8.57 -16.95
CA ILE A 4 13.62 -7.43 -16.78
C ILE A 4 12.85 -6.11 -16.85
N LEU A 5 13.36 -5.08 -16.19
CA LEU A 5 12.75 -3.75 -16.21
C LEU A 5 13.50 -2.83 -17.18
N LYS A 6 12.75 -2.22 -18.10
CA LYS A 6 13.24 -1.26 -19.08
C LYS A 6 12.56 0.10 -18.91
N ASN A 7 13.29 1.16 -19.20
CA ASN A 7 12.76 2.52 -19.23
C ASN A 7 12.21 2.86 -20.63
N SER A 8 11.76 4.10 -20.86
CA SER A 8 11.24 4.55 -22.17
C SER A 8 12.24 4.43 -23.31
N ASP A 9 13.54 4.47 -23.00
CA ASP A 9 14.63 4.37 -23.98
C ASP A 9 15.00 2.92 -24.29
N GLY A 10 14.31 1.95 -23.68
CA GLY A 10 14.58 0.52 -23.81
C GLY A 10 15.77 0.03 -22.98
N LYS A 11 16.37 0.90 -22.15
CA LYS A 11 17.51 0.56 -21.29
C LYS A 11 17.07 -0.26 -20.09
N ARG A 12 17.79 -1.35 -19.80
CA ARG A 12 17.64 -2.12 -18.57
C ARG A 12 18.28 -1.37 -17.39
N PHE A 13 17.50 -0.50 -16.76
CA PHE A 13 18.02 0.55 -15.88
C PHE A 13 18.38 0.07 -14.46
N MET A 14 17.88 -1.09 -14.01
CA MET A 14 18.04 -1.51 -12.61
C MET A 14 19.49 -1.68 -12.14
N PHE A 15 20.46 -1.84 -13.05
CA PHE A 15 21.89 -1.89 -12.71
C PHE A 15 22.43 -0.55 -12.16
N GLU A 16 21.78 0.57 -12.46
CA GLU A 16 22.17 1.89 -11.97
C GLU A 16 21.68 2.17 -10.54
N TYR A 17 20.82 1.30 -10.00
CA TYR A 17 20.11 1.51 -8.74
C TYR A 17 20.42 0.42 -7.71
N ILE A 18 21.59 -0.25 -7.82
CA ILE A 18 22.03 -1.27 -6.86
C ILE A 18 22.59 -0.57 -5.63
N PRO A 19 21.98 -0.71 -4.44
CA PRO A 19 22.51 -0.13 -3.22
C PRO A 19 23.78 -0.88 -2.77
N ASP A 20 24.73 -0.16 -2.16
CA ASP A 20 26.00 -0.73 -1.67
C ASP A 20 25.79 -1.95 -0.76
N ALA A 21 24.76 -1.90 0.09
CA ALA A 21 24.40 -2.99 1.00
C ALA A 21 24.08 -4.32 0.29
N PHE A 22 23.66 -4.28 -0.98
CA PHE A 22 23.30 -5.45 -1.77
C PHE A 22 24.29 -5.75 -2.91
N ALA A 23 25.31 -4.90 -3.12
CA ALA A 23 26.25 -5.04 -4.24
C ALA A 23 27.00 -6.38 -4.25
N ALA A 24 27.29 -6.95 -3.08
CA ALA A 24 27.99 -8.23 -2.95
C ALA A 24 27.16 -9.42 -3.47
N GLU A 25 25.83 -9.34 -3.44
CA GLU A 25 24.93 -10.44 -3.83
C GLU A 25 24.16 -10.17 -5.12
N THR A 26 24.25 -8.97 -5.69
CA THR A 26 23.53 -8.56 -6.90
C THR A 26 24.49 -8.40 -8.08
N SER A 27 24.09 -8.90 -9.25
CA SER A 27 24.87 -8.77 -10.48
C SER A 27 24.92 -7.32 -10.95
N ASP A 28 26.09 -6.87 -11.37
CA ASP A 28 26.35 -5.52 -11.90
C ASP A 28 26.36 -5.45 -13.44
N SER A 29 26.14 -6.59 -14.10
CA SER A 29 26.17 -6.74 -15.57
C SER A 29 25.03 -7.61 -16.10
N GLU A 30 24.61 -7.35 -17.33
CA GLU A 30 23.58 -8.14 -18.01
C GLU A 30 24.06 -9.57 -18.29
N GLU A 31 25.36 -9.76 -18.54
CA GLU A 31 25.97 -11.05 -18.80
C GLU A 31 25.92 -11.95 -17.57
N GLU A 32 26.28 -11.44 -16.39
CA GLU A 32 26.20 -12.19 -15.14
C GLU A 32 24.74 -12.51 -14.78
N ALA A 33 23.84 -11.52 -14.89
CA ALA A 33 22.40 -11.73 -14.67
C ALA A 33 21.84 -12.84 -15.58
N SER A 34 22.31 -12.90 -16.83
CA SER A 34 21.92 -13.93 -17.80
C SER A 34 22.46 -15.32 -17.45
N ARG A 35 23.67 -15.40 -16.86
CA ARG A 35 24.21 -16.67 -16.33
C ARG A 35 23.37 -17.18 -15.15
N TRP A 36 23.00 -16.29 -14.23
CA TRP A 36 22.11 -16.62 -13.11
C TRP A 36 20.77 -17.19 -13.61
N LEU A 37 20.17 -16.56 -14.62
CA LEU A 37 18.90 -17.01 -15.20
C LEU A 37 18.98 -18.41 -15.84
N LYS A 38 20.17 -18.82 -16.30
CA LYS A 38 20.48 -20.15 -16.84
C LYS A 38 20.81 -21.19 -15.75
N GLY A 39 20.83 -20.77 -14.47
CA GLY A 39 21.08 -21.65 -13.33
C GLY A 39 22.54 -21.80 -12.93
N ASP A 40 23.40 -20.83 -13.30
CA ASP A 40 24.78 -20.77 -12.81
C ASP A 40 24.79 -20.49 -11.28
N PRO A 41 25.30 -21.41 -10.45
CA PRO A 41 25.30 -21.25 -8.99
C PRO A 41 26.27 -20.17 -8.49
N GLU A 42 27.26 -19.80 -9.31
CA GLU A 42 28.29 -18.80 -8.95
C GLU A 42 27.91 -17.39 -9.43
N ALA A 43 26.83 -17.25 -10.21
CA ALA A 43 26.36 -15.95 -10.64
C ALA A 43 25.57 -15.26 -9.53
N ARG A 44 25.72 -13.95 -9.39
CA ARG A 44 24.88 -13.13 -8.51
C ARG A 44 23.50 -12.91 -9.10
N ARG A 45 22.51 -12.64 -8.24
CA ARG A 45 21.11 -12.45 -8.67
C ARG A 45 20.93 -11.14 -9.44
N PRO A 46 20.05 -11.09 -10.46
CA PRO A 46 19.70 -9.86 -11.17
C PRO A 46 19.19 -8.74 -10.24
N PRO A 47 19.40 -7.46 -10.59
CA PRO A 47 18.95 -6.34 -9.75
C PRO A 47 17.42 -6.20 -9.71
N GLU A 48 16.66 -6.78 -10.64
CA GLU A 48 15.20 -6.87 -10.56
C GLU A 48 14.69 -7.74 -9.39
N LEU A 49 15.58 -8.52 -8.76
CA LEU A 49 15.29 -9.32 -7.57
C LEU A 49 15.70 -8.61 -6.26
N LEU A 50 16.10 -7.34 -6.32
CA LEU A 50 16.23 -6.50 -5.14
C LEU A 50 14.88 -6.35 -4.42
N THR A 51 14.91 -5.79 -3.21
CA THR A 51 13.69 -5.58 -2.43
C THR A 51 12.70 -4.67 -3.18
N ARG A 52 11.40 -4.88 -2.94
CA ARG A 52 10.34 -4.13 -3.64
C ARG A 52 10.46 -2.62 -3.45
N ASP A 53 10.96 -2.17 -2.30
CA ASP A 53 11.18 -0.74 -2.03
C ASP A 53 12.29 -0.15 -2.93
N VAL A 54 13.39 -0.88 -3.15
CA VAL A 54 14.46 -0.44 -4.05
C VAL A 54 13.97 -0.37 -5.49
N VAL A 55 13.26 -1.40 -5.97
CA VAL A 55 12.70 -1.42 -7.33
C VAL A 55 11.67 -0.29 -7.53
N ALA A 56 10.80 -0.05 -6.55
CA ALA A 56 9.81 1.01 -6.63
C ALA A 56 10.44 2.41 -6.68
N LYS A 57 11.50 2.64 -5.88
CA LYS A 57 12.28 3.89 -5.93
C LYS A 57 12.98 4.07 -7.26
N ALA A 58 13.58 3.01 -7.82
CA ALA A 58 14.24 3.07 -9.12
C ALA A 58 13.26 3.48 -10.24
N ILE A 59 12.05 2.90 -10.27
CA ILE A 59 11.01 3.30 -11.24
C ILE A 59 10.61 4.77 -11.04
N ARG A 60 10.44 5.22 -9.79
CA ARG A 60 10.14 6.65 -9.50
C ARG A 60 11.27 7.56 -9.99
N SER A 61 12.54 7.18 -9.80
CA SER A 61 13.69 7.95 -10.26
C SER A 61 13.74 8.06 -11.78
N GLU A 62 13.49 6.97 -12.52
CA GLU A 62 13.38 7.02 -13.99
C GLU A 62 12.23 7.93 -14.43
N ARG A 63 11.07 7.86 -13.77
CA ARG A 63 9.92 8.73 -14.05
C ARG A 63 10.27 10.22 -13.88
N ILE A 64 10.89 10.58 -12.75
CA ILE A 64 11.30 11.98 -12.47
C ILE A 64 12.35 12.46 -13.46
N ALA A 65 13.25 11.57 -13.88
CA ALA A 65 14.26 11.88 -14.88
C ALA A 65 13.71 11.93 -16.33
N GLY A 66 12.38 11.81 -16.52
CA GLY A 66 11.74 11.87 -17.83
C GLY A 66 11.89 10.60 -18.67
N ARG A 67 12.35 9.50 -18.07
CA ARG A 67 12.57 8.19 -18.72
C ARG A 67 11.52 7.13 -18.34
N GLY A 68 10.45 7.54 -17.67
CA GLY A 68 9.33 6.65 -17.34
C GLY A 68 8.54 6.23 -18.59
N SER A 69 7.75 5.17 -18.47
CA SER A 69 6.78 4.79 -19.48
C SER A 69 5.70 5.88 -19.67
N PRO A 70 4.85 5.81 -20.72
CA PRO A 70 3.85 6.85 -21.01
C PRO A 70 2.93 7.22 -19.83
N HIS A 71 2.60 6.27 -18.96
CA HIS A 71 1.78 6.46 -17.76
C HIS A 71 2.60 6.60 -16.46
N GLY A 72 3.91 6.88 -16.57
CA GLY A 72 4.76 7.17 -15.42
C GLY A 72 5.34 5.96 -14.70
N GLY A 73 5.44 4.81 -15.36
CA GLY A 73 6.00 3.57 -14.83
C GLY A 73 7.30 3.14 -15.55
N ALA A 74 7.45 1.84 -15.75
CA ALA A 74 8.50 1.19 -16.51
C ALA A 74 7.91 0.05 -17.35
N PHE A 75 8.72 -0.57 -18.21
CA PHE A 75 8.35 -1.75 -18.98
C PHE A 75 8.92 -3.03 -18.37
N LEU A 76 8.06 -3.96 -17.98
CA LEU A 76 8.43 -5.32 -17.59
C LEU A 76 8.44 -6.22 -18.83
N ASP A 77 9.63 -6.64 -19.23
CA ASP A 77 9.86 -7.46 -20.42
C ASP A 77 10.36 -8.86 -20.02
N ILE A 78 9.56 -9.88 -20.30
CA ILE A 78 9.95 -11.30 -20.17
C ILE A 78 10.18 -11.95 -21.54
N ALA A 79 9.61 -11.39 -22.61
CA ALA A 79 9.66 -11.93 -23.96
C ALA A 79 11.08 -11.90 -24.55
N SER A 80 11.91 -10.94 -24.15
CA SER A 80 13.34 -10.94 -24.53
C SER A 80 14.18 -11.99 -23.79
N GLN A 81 13.64 -12.60 -22.73
CA GLN A 81 14.37 -13.50 -21.84
C GLN A 81 13.91 -14.95 -21.95
N ARG A 82 12.65 -15.19 -22.34
CA ARG A 82 12.01 -16.51 -22.41
C ARG A 82 11.18 -16.64 -23.67
N ASP A 83 11.18 -17.83 -24.27
CA ASP A 83 10.29 -18.13 -25.38
C ASP A 83 8.81 -18.19 -24.94
N ALA A 84 7.91 -18.09 -25.93
CA ALA A 84 6.48 -18.05 -25.69
C ALA A 84 5.93 -19.33 -25.04
N GLU A 85 6.49 -20.50 -25.36
CA GLU A 85 6.05 -21.78 -24.78
C GLU A 85 6.39 -21.85 -23.29
N TYR A 86 7.60 -21.42 -22.92
CA TYR A 86 8.05 -21.31 -21.54
C TYR A 86 7.17 -20.36 -20.75
N ILE A 87 6.92 -19.15 -21.27
CA ILE A 87 6.08 -18.15 -20.60
C ILE A 87 4.67 -18.70 -20.36
N LYS A 88 4.04 -19.29 -21.37
CA LYS A 88 2.68 -19.88 -21.24
C LYS A 88 2.64 -21.06 -20.26
N LYS A 89 3.72 -21.86 -20.22
CA LYS A 89 3.83 -23.01 -19.30
C LYS A 89 4.06 -22.59 -17.84
N LYS A 90 4.90 -21.58 -17.62
CA LYS A 90 5.32 -21.16 -16.27
C LYS A 90 4.42 -20.09 -15.66
N LEU A 91 3.86 -19.21 -16.49
CA LEU A 91 3.02 -18.09 -16.08
C LEU A 91 1.63 -18.13 -16.74
N PRO A 92 0.91 -19.28 -16.70
CA PRO A 92 -0.35 -19.45 -17.44
C PRO A 92 -1.41 -18.44 -17.01
N SER A 93 -1.51 -18.16 -15.71
CA SER A 93 -2.50 -17.21 -15.18
C SER A 93 -2.21 -15.78 -15.61
N MET A 94 -0.95 -15.33 -15.53
CA MET A 94 -0.55 -13.99 -16.00
C MET A 94 -0.78 -13.86 -17.51
N TYR A 95 -0.31 -14.82 -18.30
CA TYR A 95 -0.54 -14.82 -19.75
C TYR A 95 -2.04 -14.72 -20.07
N HIS A 96 -2.88 -15.53 -19.43
CA HIS A 96 -4.33 -15.50 -19.63
C HIS A 96 -4.95 -14.15 -19.25
N GLN A 97 -4.53 -13.58 -18.10
CA GLN A 97 -5.06 -12.33 -17.59
C GLN A 97 -4.73 -11.15 -18.52
N PHE A 98 -3.47 -11.01 -18.93
CA PHE A 98 -3.05 -9.94 -19.83
C PHE A 98 -3.64 -10.10 -21.24
N MET A 99 -3.74 -11.34 -21.75
CA MET A 99 -4.40 -11.60 -23.02
C MET A 99 -5.88 -11.26 -23.00
N LYS A 100 -6.62 -11.70 -21.97
CA LYS A 100 -8.09 -11.52 -21.92
C LYS A 100 -8.53 -10.13 -21.47
N LEU A 101 -7.88 -9.57 -20.46
CA LEU A 101 -8.31 -8.33 -19.83
C LEU A 101 -7.54 -7.12 -20.38
N GLY A 102 -6.26 -7.31 -20.72
CA GLY A 102 -5.38 -6.23 -21.20
C GLY A 102 -5.21 -6.18 -22.72
N ASN A 103 -5.72 -7.18 -23.46
CA ASN A 103 -5.45 -7.35 -24.89
C ASN A 103 -3.95 -7.27 -25.22
N LEU A 104 -3.10 -7.81 -24.33
CA LEU A 104 -1.65 -7.72 -24.38
C LEU A 104 -1.02 -9.11 -24.35
N ASP A 105 -0.22 -9.43 -25.37
CA ASP A 105 0.54 -10.68 -25.42
C ASP A 105 1.93 -10.49 -24.78
N ILE A 106 2.05 -10.94 -23.53
CA ILE A 106 3.31 -10.87 -22.76
C ILE A 106 4.44 -11.74 -23.32
N THR A 107 4.16 -12.58 -24.33
CA THR A 107 5.16 -13.38 -25.03
C THR A 107 5.85 -12.64 -26.16
N SER A 108 5.37 -11.45 -26.51
CA SER A 108 5.95 -10.61 -27.56
C SER A 108 6.08 -9.14 -27.17
N THR A 109 5.24 -8.65 -26.25
CA THR A 109 5.13 -7.23 -25.93
C THR A 109 5.42 -7.00 -24.44
N PRO A 110 6.32 -6.07 -24.08
CA PRO A 110 6.54 -5.68 -22.69
C PRO A 110 5.28 -5.10 -22.04
N MET A 111 5.12 -5.36 -20.73
CA MET A 111 4.02 -4.81 -19.93
C MET A 111 4.42 -3.47 -19.34
N GLU A 112 3.55 -2.47 -19.44
CA GLU A 112 3.71 -1.26 -18.65
C GLU A 112 3.35 -1.53 -17.19
N VAL A 113 4.24 -1.19 -16.27
CA VAL A 113 4.10 -1.44 -14.82
C VAL A 113 4.51 -0.21 -14.02
N GLY A 114 3.81 0.05 -12.92
CA GLY A 114 4.13 1.11 -11.98
C GLY A 114 3.97 0.63 -10.54
N PRO A 115 4.73 1.18 -9.58
CA PRO A 115 4.47 0.97 -8.17
C PRO A 115 3.06 1.43 -7.78
N THR A 116 2.39 0.70 -6.91
CA THR A 116 1.08 1.07 -6.34
C THR A 116 1.04 0.76 -4.85
N CYS A 117 0.14 1.41 -4.12
CA CYS A 117 -0.14 1.05 -2.73
C CYS A 117 -0.61 -0.41 -2.64
N HIS A 118 0.06 -1.22 -1.84
CA HIS A 118 -0.12 -2.67 -1.84
C HIS A 118 -0.52 -3.27 -0.49
N TYR A 119 0.04 -2.77 0.62
CA TYR A 119 -0.18 -3.34 1.96
C TYR A 119 0.00 -2.29 3.05
N VAL A 120 -0.89 -2.29 4.04
CA VAL A 120 -0.81 -1.41 5.21
C VAL A 120 -0.18 -2.17 6.38
N MET A 121 1.01 -1.74 6.82
CA MET A 121 1.76 -2.40 7.91
C MET A 121 1.41 -1.84 9.30
N GLY A 122 0.98 -0.57 9.33
CA GLY A 122 0.42 0.05 10.52
C GLY A 122 -1.03 -0.37 10.74
N GLY A 123 -1.63 0.06 11.85
CA GLY A 123 -3.02 -0.25 12.15
C GLY A 123 -3.33 -0.10 13.62
N VAL A 124 -4.46 -0.69 14.02
CA VAL A 124 -4.89 -0.72 15.41
C VAL A 124 -3.84 -1.47 16.24
N ARG A 125 -3.40 -0.84 17.33
CA ARG A 125 -2.49 -1.47 18.29
C ARG A 125 -3.23 -2.61 19.00
N VAL A 126 -2.65 -3.79 18.94
CA VAL A 126 -3.15 -4.99 19.62
C VAL A 126 -2.09 -5.56 20.56
N GLU A 127 -2.55 -6.25 21.60
CA GLU A 127 -1.70 -7.12 22.39
C GLU A 127 -1.42 -8.40 21.58
N PRO A 128 -0.16 -8.86 21.44
CA PRO A 128 0.19 -9.88 20.44
C PRO A 128 -0.42 -11.26 20.69
N GLU A 129 -0.56 -11.68 21.94
CA GLU A 129 -1.02 -12.99 22.35
C GLU A 129 -2.54 -13.13 22.20
N THR A 130 -3.27 -12.08 22.56
CA THR A 130 -4.73 -12.04 22.64
C THR A 130 -5.39 -11.35 21.46
N ALA A 131 -4.65 -10.53 20.72
CA ALA A 131 -5.15 -9.61 19.69
C ALA A 131 -6.19 -8.59 20.19
N MET A 132 -6.29 -8.37 21.52
CA MET A 132 -7.15 -7.34 22.09
C MET A 132 -6.52 -5.97 21.86
N THR A 133 -7.34 -5.00 21.50
CA THR A 133 -6.91 -3.60 21.35
C THR A 133 -6.75 -2.93 22.71
N THR A 134 -6.33 -1.67 22.75
CA THR A 134 -6.35 -0.87 23.98
C THR A 134 -7.76 -0.55 24.49
N VAL A 135 -8.80 -0.77 23.67
CA VAL A 135 -10.20 -0.73 24.07
C VAL A 135 -10.63 -2.12 24.51
N LYS A 136 -10.92 -2.27 25.80
CA LYS A 136 -11.28 -3.56 26.40
C LYS A 136 -12.50 -4.18 25.69
N GLY A 137 -12.36 -5.42 25.23
CA GLY A 137 -13.42 -6.15 24.52
C GLY A 137 -13.49 -5.88 23.02
N LEU A 138 -12.68 -4.95 22.49
CA LEU A 138 -12.47 -4.79 21.05
C LEU A 138 -11.19 -5.53 20.65
N PHE A 139 -11.28 -6.32 19.57
CA PHE A 139 -10.20 -7.11 19.02
C PHE A 139 -9.97 -6.74 17.55
N ALA A 140 -8.74 -6.87 17.08
CA ALA A 140 -8.39 -6.62 15.68
C ALA A 140 -7.38 -7.67 15.19
N ALA A 141 -7.50 -8.09 13.93
CA ALA A 141 -6.60 -9.06 13.32
C ALA A 141 -6.52 -8.86 11.80
N GLY A 142 -5.43 -9.32 11.20
CA GLY A 142 -5.14 -9.08 9.78
C GLY A 142 -4.62 -7.67 9.52
N GLU A 143 -4.80 -7.20 8.29
CA GLU A 143 -4.22 -5.93 7.80
C GLU A 143 -4.73 -4.67 8.54
N VAL A 144 -5.81 -4.77 9.32
CA VAL A 144 -6.27 -3.66 10.17
C VAL A 144 -5.43 -3.48 11.44
N ALA A 145 -4.64 -4.49 11.83
CA ALA A 145 -3.82 -4.48 13.05
C ALA A 145 -2.36 -4.20 12.75
N GLY A 146 -1.71 -3.40 13.61
CA GLY A 146 -0.28 -3.09 13.50
C GLY A 146 0.59 -3.97 14.41
N GLY A 147 1.91 -3.97 14.16
CA GLY A 147 2.93 -4.50 15.08
C GLY A 147 3.85 -5.55 14.46
N LEU A 148 3.31 -6.65 13.92
CA LEU A 148 4.08 -7.80 13.44
C LEU A 148 5.12 -7.44 12.36
N HIS A 149 4.72 -6.58 11.41
CA HIS A 149 5.49 -6.35 10.18
C HIS A 149 6.59 -5.30 10.32
N GLY A 150 6.64 -4.58 11.44
CA GLY A 150 7.59 -3.48 11.65
C GLY A 150 7.57 -2.48 10.50
N ALA A 151 8.75 -2.07 10.03
CA ALA A 151 8.91 -1.07 8.98
C ALA A 151 8.78 -1.63 7.55
N ASN A 152 8.87 -2.96 7.36
CA ASN A 152 8.75 -3.58 6.03
C ASN A 152 8.25 -5.02 6.14
N ARG A 153 7.08 -5.29 5.58
CA ARG A 153 6.45 -6.62 5.60
C ARG A 153 7.18 -7.58 4.66
N LEU A 154 7.63 -8.71 5.19
CA LEU A 154 8.22 -9.78 4.38
C LEU A 154 7.16 -10.47 3.49
N GLY A 155 7.52 -10.72 2.23
CA GLY A 155 6.66 -11.38 1.25
C GLY A 155 6.16 -12.74 1.76
N GLY A 156 4.88 -13.05 1.49
CA GLY A 156 4.23 -14.29 1.95
C GLY A 156 3.59 -14.21 3.35
N ASN A 157 4.03 -13.28 4.21
CA ASN A 157 3.58 -13.27 5.62
C ASN A 157 2.13 -12.80 5.88
N SER A 158 1.50 -12.00 5.02
CA SER A 158 0.16 -11.45 5.27
C SER A 158 -0.94 -12.50 5.37
N LEU A 159 -0.86 -13.60 4.60
CA LEU A 159 -1.82 -14.71 4.71
C LEU A 159 -1.61 -15.49 6.01
N THR A 160 -0.36 -15.70 6.40
CA THR A 160 -0.04 -16.35 7.68
C THR A 160 -0.49 -15.48 8.86
N ASP A 161 -0.29 -14.17 8.79
CA ASP A 161 -0.77 -13.19 9.76
C ASP A 161 -2.29 -13.32 9.96
N LEU A 162 -3.06 -13.29 8.86
CA LEU A 162 -4.51 -13.49 8.89
C LEU A 162 -4.93 -14.78 9.62
N LEU A 163 -4.28 -15.91 9.33
CA LEU A 163 -4.61 -17.19 9.95
C LEU A 163 -4.24 -17.23 11.45
N VAL A 164 -3.05 -16.74 11.80
CA VAL A 164 -2.54 -16.81 13.18
C VAL A 164 -3.25 -15.80 14.07
N PHE A 165 -3.26 -14.52 13.70
CA PHE A 165 -3.89 -13.47 14.51
C PHE A 165 -5.41 -13.56 14.45
N GLY A 166 -6.00 -14.03 13.34
CA GLY A 166 -7.42 -14.35 13.27
C GLY A 166 -7.83 -15.44 14.25
N ALA A 167 -7.04 -16.53 14.35
CA ALA A 167 -7.28 -17.59 15.33
C ALA A 167 -7.14 -17.08 16.78
N ARG A 168 -6.12 -16.26 17.08
CA ARG A 168 -5.93 -15.64 18.39
C ARG A 168 -7.10 -14.73 18.76
N ALA A 169 -7.44 -13.78 17.90
CA ALA A 169 -8.56 -12.86 18.10
C ALA A 169 -9.88 -13.62 18.29
N GLY A 170 -10.14 -14.65 17.48
CA GLY A 170 -11.34 -15.49 17.59
C GLY A 170 -11.39 -16.24 18.92
N PHE A 171 -10.30 -16.89 19.33
CA PHE A 171 -10.24 -17.64 20.59
C PHE A 171 -10.43 -16.72 21.81
N HIS A 172 -9.69 -15.61 21.85
CA HIS A 172 -9.70 -14.70 23.00
C HIS A 172 -10.98 -13.85 23.07
N SER A 173 -11.55 -13.43 21.93
CA SER A 173 -12.86 -12.76 21.92
C SER A 173 -13.98 -13.69 22.38
N ALA A 174 -13.96 -14.96 21.95
CA ALA A 174 -14.94 -15.95 22.41
C ALA A 174 -14.82 -16.24 23.91
N LYS A 175 -13.59 -16.32 24.45
CA LYS A 175 -13.36 -16.43 25.89
C LYS A 175 -13.86 -15.20 26.64
N TYR A 176 -13.47 -14.00 26.19
CA TYR A 176 -13.89 -12.73 26.77
C TYR A 176 -15.42 -12.60 26.80
N SER A 177 -16.10 -12.97 25.71
CA SER A 177 -17.56 -12.92 25.62
C SER A 177 -18.29 -13.85 26.60
N LYS A 178 -17.63 -14.90 27.12
CA LYS A 178 -18.20 -15.78 28.16
C LYS A 178 -17.98 -15.27 29.57
N GLU A 179 -16.98 -14.41 29.76
CA GLU A 179 -16.59 -13.85 31.06
C GLU A 179 -17.31 -12.53 31.36
N ILE A 180 -17.85 -11.85 30.33
CA ILE A 180 -18.68 -10.66 30.54
C ILE A 180 -20.01 -11.05 31.17
N ALA A 181 -20.33 -10.43 32.31
CA ALA A 181 -21.56 -10.72 33.06
C ALA A 181 -22.81 -10.14 32.38
N GLU A 182 -22.66 -9.00 31.69
CA GLU A 182 -23.75 -8.31 31.02
C GLU A 182 -23.26 -7.66 29.72
N ALA A 183 -24.08 -7.75 28.67
CA ALA A 183 -23.83 -7.06 27.42
C ALA A 183 -24.08 -5.55 27.61
N LEU A 184 -23.19 -4.72 27.05
CA LEU A 184 -23.41 -3.28 27.01
C LEU A 184 -24.56 -2.97 26.05
N ASN A 185 -25.65 -2.39 26.58
CA ASN A 185 -26.72 -1.85 25.76
C ASN A 185 -26.40 -0.40 25.40
N PRO A 186 -26.30 -0.03 24.12
CA PRO A 186 -26.12 1.37 23.73
C PRO A 186 -27.35 2.19 24.14
N SER A 187 -27.13 3.44 24.55
CA SER A 187 -28.24 4.34 24.86
C SER A 187 -29.06 4.67 23.60
N GLU A 188 -30.35 4.94 23.77
CA GLU A 188 -31.20 5.40 22.66
C GLU A 188 -30.64 6.67 21.99
N ASP A 189 -30.08 7.58 22.78
CA ASP A 189 -29.43 8.79 22.28
C ASP A 189 -28.24 8.48 21.37
N LEU A 190 -27.41 7.49 21.72
CA LEU A 190 -26.31 7.05 20.87
C LEU A 190 -26.84 6.46 19.55
N LEU A 191 -27.87 5.61 19.62
CA LEU A 191 -28.48 5.01 18.43
C LEU A 191 -29.06 6.08 17.50
N LYS A 192 -29.82 7.04 18.03
CA LYS A 192 -30.36 8.18 17.26
C LYS A 192 -29.26 9.04 16.65
N LYS A 193 -28.15 9.26 17.38
CA LYS A 193 -26.99 9.98 16.86
C LYS A 193 -26.34 9.24 15.70
N MET A 194 -26.14 7.93 15.79
CA MET A 194 -25.53 7.12 14.72
C MET A 194 -26.43 6.99 13.50
N GLU A 195 -27.75 6.91 13.71
CA GLU A 195 -28.72 6.94 12.61
C GLU A 195 -28.67 8.28 11.88
N ARG A 196 -28.73 9.40 12.62
CA ARG A 196 -28.62 10.74 12.03
C ARG A 196 -27.31 10.90 11.26
N PHE A 197 -26.19 10.55 11.89
CA PHE A 197 -24.87 10.60 11.27
C PHE A 197 -24.82 9.81 9.96
N SER A 198 -25.39 8.59 9.97
CA SER A 198 -25.43 7.75 8.77
C SER A 198 -26.30 8.38 7.67
N LEU A 199 -27.36 9.12 8.02
CA LEU A 199 -28.30 9.70 7.05
C LEU A 199 -27.97 11.13 6.61
N GLU A 200 -27.04 11.80 7.27
CA GLU A 200 -26.58 13.15 6.96
C GLU A 200 -26.28 13.40 5.47
N PRO A 201 -25.63 12.48 4.73
CA PRO A 201 -25.35 12.70 3.31
C PRO A 201 -26.59 12.86 2.42
N PHE A 202 -27.79 12.47 2.87
CA PHE A 202 -29.04 12.67 2.12
C PHE A 202 -29.64 14.08 2.29
N ASP A 203 -29.02 14.94 3.09
CA ASP A 203 -29.45 16.33 3.25
C ASP A 203 -29.32 17.10 1.92
N PRO A 204 -30.41 17.67 1.38
CA PRO A 204 -30.38 18.41 0.12
C PRO A 204 -29.55 19.71 0.16
N GLU A 205 -29.25 20.25 1.34
CA GLU A 205 -28.42 21.46 1.49
C GLU A 205 -26.91 21.19 1.30
N ARG A 206 -26.52 19.91 1.30
CA ARG A 206 -25.14 19.48 1.03
C ARG A 206 -24.85 19.56 -0.48
N THR A 207 -23.59 19.76 -0.84
CA THR A 207 -23.23 20.20 -2.21
C THR A 207 -22.05 19.46 -2.83
N GLU A 208 -21.27 18.71 -2.05
CA GLU A 208 -20.08 18.01 -2.56
C GLU A 208 -20.42 16.63 -3.11
N ASN A 209 -19.69 16.21 -4.15
CA ASN A 209 -19.82 14.88 -4.73
C ASN A 209 -18.85 13.90 -4.03
N PRO A 210 -19.32 12.76 -3.48
CA PRO A 210 -18.44 11.82 -2.75
C PRO A 210 -17.32 11.26 -3.61
N TYR A 211 -17.57 11.01 -4.91
CA TYR A 211 -16.57 10.45 -5.82
C TYR A 211 -15.47 11.45 -6.13
N SER A 212 -15.81 12.73 -6.29
CA SER A 212 -14.83 13.79 -6.50
C SER A 212 -13.94 13.97 -5.29
N VAL A 213 -14.51 14.05 -4.08
CA VAL A 213 -13.69 14.18 -2.85
C VAL A 213 -12.82 12.93 -2.63
N MET A 214 -13.29 11.74 -2.99
CA MET A 214 -12.48 10.52 -2.95
C MET A 214 -11.31 10.57 -3.93
N ALA A 215 -11.53 11.03 -5.16
CA ALA A 215 -10.47 11.18 -6.15
C ALA A 215 -9.41 12.19 -5.69
N ASP A 216 -9.85 13.33 -5.16
CA ASP A 216 -8.95 14.37 -4.62
C ASP A 216 -8.15 13.85 -3.42
N LEU A 217 -8.75 13.00 -2.57
CA LEU A 217 -8.06 12.31 -1.47
C LEU A 217 -6.97 11.36 -2.00
N GLN A 218 -7.30 10.55 -3.00
CA GLN A 218 -6.33 9.62 -3.61
C GLN A 218 -5.15 10.37 -4.23
N GLU A 219 -5.41 11.44 -4.98
CA GLU A 219 -4.38 12.29 -5.57
C GLU A 219 -3.53 12.98 -4.49
N THR A 220 -4.17 13.51 -3.45
CA THR A 220 -3.48 14.14 -2.31
C THR A 220 -2.51 13.17 -1.64
N MET A 221 -2.93 11.91 -1.41
CA MET A 221 -2.07 10.91 -0.77
C MET A 221 -0.97 10.40 -1.69
N GLU A 222 -1.24 10.21 -2.98
CA GLU A 222 -0.23 9.78 -3.97
C GLU A 222 0.91 10.80 -4.08
N ILE A 223 0.56 12.10 -4.14
CA ILE A 223 1.54 13.19 -4.30
C ILE A 223 2.30 13.45 -2.99
N ASN A 224 1.58 13.56 -1.86
CA ASN A 224 2.15 14.13 -0.64
C ASN A 224 2.58 13.07 0.39
N ALA A 225 2.16 11.82 0.24
CA ALA A 225 2.45 10.73 1.17
C ALA A 225 2.86 9.42 0.47
N GLY A 226 3.39 9.53 -0.76
CA GLY A 226 3.80 8.41 -1.61
C GLY A 226 5.06 7.67 -1.15
N ILE A 227 5.82 7.13 -2.12
CA ILE A 227 6.99 6.24 -1.88
C ILE A 227 8.16 6.98 -1.23
N VAL A 228 8.46 8.18 -1.73
CA VAL A 228 9.51 9.07 -1.23
C VAL A 228 8.83 10.35 -0.81
N ARG A 229 9.18 10.85 0.37
CA ARG A 229 8.49 11.96 1.03
C ARG A 229 9.50 13.02 1.42
N THR A 230 9.04 14.27 1.40
CA THR A 230 9.73 15.40 2.02
C THR A 230 8.83 16.05 3.05
N LYS A 231 9.41 16.79 4.00
CA LYS A 231 8.65 17.58 4.96
C LYS A 231 7.61 18.49 4.28
N ASP A 232 8.05 19.28 3.30
CA ASP A 232 7.21 20.29 2.64
C ASP A 232 6.00 19.66 1.93
N GLU A 233 6.20 18.53 1.24
CA GLU A 233 5.11 17.78 0.59
C GLU A 233 4.11 17.27 1.64
N MET A 234 4.57 16.67 2.74
CA MET A 234 3.67 16.14 3.76
C MET A 234 2.92 17.24 4.52
N GLU A 235 3.58 18.36 4.84
CA GLU A 235 2.91 19.54 5.42
C GLU A 235 1.82 20.06 4.47
N LYS A 236 2.12 20.13 3.17
CA LYS A 236 1.11 20.49 2.17
C LYS A 236 -0.04 19.49 2.11
N GLY A 237 0.27 18.20 2.19
CA GLY A 237 -0.71 17.12 2.27
C GLY A 237 -1.67 17.29 3.44
N LEU A 238 -1.17 17.66 4.63
CA LEU A 238 -2.00 17.92 5.81
C LEU A 238 -2.95 19.11 5.62
N GLU A 239 -2.49 20.20 5.01
CA GLU A 239 -3.37 21.33 4.67
C GLU A 239 -4.52 20.90 3.74
N LEU A 240 -4.20 20.14 2.69
CA LEU A 240 -5.17 19.63 1.72
C LEU A 240 -6.15 18.64 2.37
N LEU A 241 -5.65 17.74 3.23
CA LEU A 241 -6.50 16.82 3.99
C LEU A 241 -7.48 17.57 4.90
N GLN A 242 -7.08 18.70 5.48
CA GLN A 242 -7.98 19.52 6.29
C GLN A 242 -9.08 20.17 5.45
N ASP A 243 -8.78 20.63 4.23
CA ASP A 243 -9.80 21.10 3.29
C ASP A 243 -10.75 19.97 2.86
N LEU A 244 -10.20 18.79 2.53
CA LEU A 244 -10.99 17.62 2.16
C LEU A 244 -11.90 17.12 3.29
N LYS A 245 -11.51 17.26 4.55
CA LYS A 245 -12.41 17.03 5.70
C LYS A 245 -13.59 17.98 5.72
N ASN A 246 -13.35 19.27 5.49
CA ASN A 246 -14.41 20.26 5.42
C ASN A 246 -15.37 20.00 4.25
N ARG A 247 -14.85 19.55 3.10
CA ARG A 247 -15.64 19.13 1.94
C ARG A 247 -16.39 17.82 2.19
N GLY A 248 -15.76 16.85 2.87
CA GLY A 248 -16.36 15.59 3.28
C GLY A 248 -17.61 15.77 4.15
N GLU A 249 -17.61 16.77 5.03
CA GLU A 249 -18.79 17.15 5.83
C GLU A 249 -19.93 17.76 5.00
N LYS A 250 -19.71 18.08 3.73
CA LYS A 250 -20.70 18.65 2.81
C LYS A 250 -21.07 17.69 1.68
N VAL A 251 -20.65 16.43 1.75
CA VAL A 251 -20.96 15.42 0.74
C VAL A 251 -22.46 15.14 0.71
N ARG A 252 -23.04 15.20 -0.49
CA ARG A 252 -24.42 14.88 -0.78
C ARG A 252 -24.52 13.60 -1.59
N VAL A 253 -25.53 12.79 -1.29
CA VAL A 253 -25.90 11.60 -2.06
C VAL A 253 -27.32 11.72 -2.55
N GLU A 254 -27.55 11.25 -3.77
CA GLU A 254 -28.86 11.28 -4.42
C GLU A 254 -29.47 9.87 -4.48
N GLY A 255 -30.77 9.81 -4.75
CA GLY A 255 -31.50 8.56 -4.90
C GLY A 255 -31.99 7.97 -3.57
N ASN A 256 -32.38 6.70 -3.61
CA ASN A 256 -32.88 5.99 -2.43
C ASN A 256 -31.72 5.34 -1.65
N ARG A 257 -32.05 4.69 -0.53
CA ARG A 257 -31.05 4.09 0.38
C ARG A 257 -30.64 2.68 -0.02
N GLN A 258 -31.41 2.01 -0.86
CA GLN A 258 -31.18 0.62 -1.22
C GLN A 258 -30.01 0.53 -2.21
N TYR A 259 -28.94 -0.18 -1.82
CA TYR A 259 -27.75 -0.38 -2.65
C TYR A 259 -27.21 0.93 -3.27
N ASN A 260 -27.06 1.97 -2.46
CA ASN A 260 -26.58 3.26 -2.91
C ASN A 260 -25.05 3.36 -2.75
N PRO A 261 -24.26 3.26 -3.84
CA PRO A 261 -22.81 3.25 -3.73
C PRO A 261 -22.25 4.62 -3.29
N ALA A 262 -22.89 5.72 -3.70
CA ALA A 262 -22.47 7.06 -3.30
C ALA A 262 -22.61 7.24 -1.78
N TRP A 263 -23.64 6.64 -1.17
CA TRP A 263 -23.81 6.62 0.28
C TRP A 263 -22.71 5.83 0.99
N HIS A 264 -22.34 4.65 0.50
CA HIS A 264 -21.22 3.90 1.07
C HIS A 264 -19.91 4.70 1.01
N TYR A 265 -19.61 5.34 -0.13
CA TYR A 265 -18.44 6.21 -0.26
C TYR A 265 -18.48 7.38 0.72
N ALA A 266 -19.64 8.01 0.92
CA ALA A 266 -19.79 9.10 1.87
C ALA A 266 -19.52 8.67 3.32
N LEU A 267 -19.94 7.47 3.71
CA LEU A 267 -19.67 6.89 5.03
C LEU A 267 -18.19 6.54 5.20
N ASP A 268 -17.58 5.95 4.18
CA ASP A 268 -16.16 5.55 4.20
C ASP A 268 -15.23 6.75 4.23
N LEU A 269 -15.59 7.85 3.55
CA LEU A 269 -14.75 9.03 3.38
C LEU A 269 -14.27 9.61 4.72
N LYS A 270 -15.14 9.66 5.74
CA LYS A 270 -14.77 10.16 7.07
C LYS A 270 -13.68 9.31 7.72
N ASN A 271 -13.77 7.98 7.59
CA ASN A 271 -12.77 7.05 8.10
C ASN A 271 -11.46 7.15 7.29
N LEU A 272 -11.57 7.24 5.97
CA LEU A 272 -10.42 7.35 5.07
C LEU A 272 -9.64 8.65 5.30
N LEU A 273 -10.31 9.78 5.48
CA LEU A 273 -9.66 11.06 5.80
C LEU A 273 -8.96 11.05 7.17
N CYS A 274 -9.56 10.38 8.16
CA CYS A 274 -8.94 10.18 9.47
C CYS A 274 -7.65 9.35 9.35
N VAL A 275 -7.72 8.22 8.63
CA VAL A 275 -6.57 7.33 8.43
C VAL A 275 -5.48 8.02 7.59
N ALA A 276 -5.87 8.74 6.53
CA ALA A 276 -4.96 9.50 5.68
C ALA A 276 -4.16 10.53 6.48
N GLU A 277 -4.84 11.32 7.33
CA GLU A 277 -4.17 12.26 8.22
C GLU A 277 -3.24 11.55 9.20
N ALA A 278 -3.67 10.45 9.83
CA ALA A 278 -2.84 9.70 10.77
C ALA A 278 -1.55 9.18 10.10
N ILE A 279 -1.65 8.67 8.86
CA ILE A 279 -0.51 8.22 8.06
C ILE A 279 0.44 9.38 7.79
N THR A 280 -0.08 10.51 7.30
CA THR A 280 0.73 11.67 6.93
C THR A 280 1.40 12.31 8.15
N LEU A 281 0.70 12.43 9.28
CA LEU A 281 1.26 12.90 10.55
C LEU A 281 2.35 11.96 11.06
N ALA A 282 2.12 10.64 11.05
CA ALA A 282 3.13 9.68 11.49
C ALA A 282 4.38 9.74 10.61
N ALA A 283 4.21 9.89 9.29
CA ALA A 283 5.31 10.03 8.34
C ALA A 283 6.07 11.36 8.51
N LEU A 284 5.37 12.46 8.80
CA LEU A 284 5.96 13.78 9.00
C LEU A 284 6.83 13.81 10.27
N ASN A 285 6.32 13.28 11.38
CA ASN A 285 7.01 13.28 12.67
C ASN A 285 8.16 12.27 12.74
N ARG A 286 8.19 11.26 11.87
CA ARG A 286 9.28 10.28 11.82
C ARG A 286 10.40 10.79 10.91
N GLU A 287 11.34 11.51 11.48
CA GLU A 287 12.50 12.09 10.78
C GLU A 287 13.64 11.06 10.59
N GLU A 288 13.34 9.98 9.86
CA GLU A 288 14.32 8.97 9.42
C GLU A 288 13.82 8.24 8.17
N SER A 289 14.68 7.43 7.54
CA SER A 289 14.26 6.47 6.52
C SER A 289 14.45 5.04 6.99
N ARG A 290 13.38 4.23 6.93
CA ARG A 290 13.38 2.84 7.36
C ARG A 290 12.28 2.05 6.65
N GLY A 291 12.67 0.97 5.97
CA GLY A 291 11.71 0.08 5.29
C GLY A 291 10.84 0.82 4.27
N GLY A 292 9.52 0.68 4.38
CA GLY A 292 8.55 1.35 3.50
C GLY A 292 8.37 2.86 3.75
N HIS A 293 9.04 3.42 4.76
CA HIS A 293 9.08 4.86 5.00
C HIS A 293 10.42 5.43 4.50
N THR A 294 10.37 6.33 3.52
CA THR A 294 11.56 6.99 2.96
C THR A 294 11.37 8.50 2.95
N ARG A 295 12.25 9.18 3.66
CA ARG A 295 12.36 10.64 3.77
C ARG A 295 13.60 11.09 3.02
N GLU A 296 13.43 11.87 1.96
CA GLU A 296 14.58 12.38 1.18
C GLU A 296 15.41 13.39 1.99
N ASP A 297 14.74 14.16 2.85
CA ASP A 297 15.32 15.09 3.82
C ASP A 297 15.93 14.41 5.05
N PHE A 298 15.64 13.13 5.28
CA PHE A 298 16.22 12.29 6.34
C PHE A 298 16.54 10.88 5.81
N PRO A 299 17.59 10.72 5.00
CA PRO A 299 17.85 9.49 4.24
C PRO A 299 18.34 8.31 5.08
N GLU A 300 18.83 8.58 6.29
CA GLU A 300 19.39 7.57 7.18
C GLU A 300 18.39 7.11 8.24
N SER A 301 18.57 5.88 8.73
CA SER A 301 17.84 5.39 9.90
C SER A 301 18.43 5.96 11.19
N SER A 302 17.59 6.27 12.17
CA SER A 302 18.03 6.78 13.48
C SER A 302 17.80 5.77 14.59
N GLU A 303 18.76 5.64 15.51
CA GLU A 303 18.64 4.79 16.71
C GLU A 303 17.49 5.22 17.62
N SER A 304 17.19 6.53 17.71
CA SER A 304 16.13 7.06 18.58
C SER A 304 14.74 6.53 18.21
N PHE A 305 14.53 6.18 16.94
CA PHE A 305 13.26 5.68 16.41
C PHE A 305 13.18 4.16 16.35
N GLN A 306 14.26 3.43 16.68
CA GLN A 306 14.32 1.98 16.55
C GLN A 306 13.30 1.24 17.42
N ASN A 307 13.04 1.75 18.63
CA ASN A 307 12.17 1.10 19.61
C ASN A 307 10.78 1.77 19.71
N VAL A 308 10.41 2.58 18.71
CA VAL A 308 9.16 3.35 18.69
C VAL A 308 8.39 3.03 17.40
N ASN A 309 7.16 2.54 17.54
CA ASN A 309 6.32 2.21 16.38
C ASN A 309 5.83 3.48 15.67
N SER A 310 5.24 4.42 16.40
CA SER A 310 4.85 5.79 16.00
C SER A 310 4.41 6.54 17.27
N PHE A 311 4.37 7.88 17.23
CA PHE A 311 3.93 8.73 18.35
C PHE A 311 2.45 8.52 18.69
#